data_AF-A0A0P0AC75-F1
#
_entry.id   AF-A0A0P0AC75-F1
#
_cell.length_a   1.000
_cell.length_b   1.000
_cell.length_c   1.000
_cell.angle_alpha   90.00
_cell.angle_beta   90.00
_cell.angle_gamma   90.00
#
_symmetry.space_group_name_H-M   'P 1'
#
loop_
_entity.id
_entity.type
_entity.pdbx_description
1 polymer ?
#
loop_
_entity_poly.entity_id
_entity_poly.type
_entity_poly.pdbx_seq_one_letter_code
_entity_poly.pdbx_strand_id
1 'polypeptide(L)' 'MLHRLGWTSLEDGGRALLGEPLENARLAQRGALILGGAPEAFGVVIGAKAAFVAPEGLVRLSIATCRLAWRT' A
#
# COMPACT_ATOMS: atom_id res chain seq x y z
N MET A 1 -4.32 -7.06 15.31
CA MET A 1 -2.92 -6.58 15.42
C MET A 1 -2.85 -5.06 15.48
N LEU A 2 -3.55 -4.33 14.59
CA LEU A 2 -3.68 -2.87 14.57
C LEU A 2 -4.06 -2.23 15.93
N HIS A 3 -5.12 -2.73 16.57
CA HIS A 3 -5.55 -2.22 17.88
C HIS A 3 -4.50 -2.30 19.00
N ARG A 4 -3.57 -3.28 18.96
CA ARG A 4 -2.51 -3.39 19.98
C ARG A 4 -1.45 -2.30 19.83
N LEU A 5 -1.32 -1.70 18.65
CA LEU A 5 -0.44 -0.58 18.37
C LEU A 5 -1.19 0.77 18.44
N GLY A 6 -2.47 0.76 18.83
CA GLY A 6 -3.31 1.96 18.89
C GLY A 6 -3.80 2.47 17.52
N TRP A 7 -3.59 1.74 16.44
CA TRP A 7 -4.00 2.14 15.09
C TRP A 7 -5.41 1.66 14.77
N THR A 8 -6.19 2.52 14.12
CA THR A 8 -7.58 2.23 13.75
C THR A 8 -7.73 1.79 12.29
N SER A 9 -6.70 2.06 11.47
CA SER A 9 -6.65 1.67 10.05
C SER A 9 -5.24 1.26 9.60
N LEU A 10 -5.14 0.64 8.43
CA LEU A 10 -3.84 0.38 7.78
C LEU A 10 -3.13 1.70 7.40
N GLU A 11 -3.89 2.73 7.05
CA GLU A 11 -3.32 4.05 6.78
C GLU A 11 -2.66 4.64 8.03
N ASP A 12 -3.30 4.58 9.20
CA ASP A 12 -2.72 5.09 10.44
C ASP A 12 -1.36 4.43 10.71
N GLY A 13 -1.30 3.11 10.54
CA GLY A 13 -0.06 2.35 10.69
C GLY A 13 0.97 2.70 9.62
N GLY A 14 0.54 2.88 8.37
CA GLY A 14 1.41 3.33 7.28
C GLY A 14 2.03 4.69 7.57
N ARG A 15 1.23 5.66 8.02
CA ARG A 15 1.70 7.00 8.39
C ARG A 15 2.64 6.96 9.60
N ALA A 16 2.29 6.19 10.62
CA ALA A 16 3.10 6.08 11.83
C ALA A 16 4.47 5.42 11.57
N LEU A 17 4.55 4.46 10.64
CA LEU A 17 5.79 3.71 10.36
C LEU A 17 6.61 4.26 9.20
N LEU A 18 5.95 4.77 8.15
CA LEU A 18 6.58 5.15 6.88
C LEU A 18 6.58 6.67 6.66
N GLY A 19 5.95 7.44 7.55
CA GLY A 19 5.76 8.88 7.42
C GLY A 19 4.66 9.25 6.43
N GLU A 20 4.71 10.46 5.90
CA GLU A 20 3.70 10.94 4.96
C GLU A 20 3.77 10.21 3.61
N PRO A 21 2.63 9.78 3.05
CA PRO A 21 2.59 9.19 1.72
C PRO A 21 2.95 10.22 0.65
N LEU A 22 3.27 9.72 -0.54
CA LEU A 22 3.37 10.53 -1.75
C LEU A 22 2.06 11.28 -2.00
N GLU A 23 2.19 12.50 -2.52
CA GLU A 23 1.05 13.33 -2.92
C GLU A 23 0.10 12.61 -3.89
N ASN A 24 0.64 11.71 -4.72
CA ASN A 24 -0.15 10.85 -5.59
C ASN A 24 0.50 9.46 -5.68
N ALA A 25 -0.29 8.41 -5.43
CA ALA A 25 0.17 7.02 -5.52
C ALA A 25 0.75 6.65 -6.90
N ARG A 26 0.34 7.34 -7.97
CA ARG A 26 0.87 7.13 -9.34
C ARG A 26 2.32 7.57 -9.51
N LEU A 27 2.87 8.34 -8.58
CA LEU A 27 4.28 8.74 -8.57
C LEU A 27 5.19 7.63 -8.00
N ALA A 28 4.60 6.59 -7.41
CA ALA A 28 5.32 5.50 -6.81
C ALA A 28 6.17 4.74 -7.85
N GLN A 29 7.44 4.58 -7.53
CA GLN A 29 8.39 3.85 -8.37
C GLN A 29 8.45 2.38 -7.95
N ARG A 30 9.07 1.54 -8.79
CA ARG A 30 9.32 0.13 -8.46
C ARG A 30 10.00 0.01 -7.09
N GLY A 31 9.50 -0.89 -6.26
CA GLY A 31 9.98 -1.12 -4.89
C GLY A 31 9.24 -0.33 -3.82
N ALA A 32 8.49 0.71 -4.19
CA ALA A 32 7.67 1.48 -3.26
C ALA A 32 6.58 0.61 -2.61
N LEU A 33 6.28 0.91 -1.35
CA LEU A 33 5.10 0.37 -0.68
C LEU A 33 3.86 1.13 -1.12
N ILE A 34 2.73 0.42 -1.22
CA ILE A 34 1.46 0.97 -1.69
C ILE A 34 0.29 0.35 -0.95
N LEU A 35 -0.73 1.14 -0.66
CA LEU A 35 -1.97 0.72 0.00
C LEU A 35 -3.11 0.77 -1.02
N GLY A 36 -3.87 -0.32 -1.12
CA GLY A 36 -5.01 -0.41 -2.01
C GLY A 36 -5.64 -1.80 -2.03
N GLY A 37 -6.47 -2.07 -3.04
CA GLY A 37 -7.25 -3.31 -3.11
C GLY A 37 -8.55 -3.24 -2.32
N ALA A 38 -9.37 -4.28 -2.47
CA ALA A 38 -10.62 -4.46 -1.75
C ALA A 38 -10.75 -5.95 -1.35
N PRO A 39 -10.52 -6.33 -0.08
CA PRO A 39 -10.22 -5.45 1.07
C PRO A 39 -8.86 -4.74 0.94
N GLU A 40 -8.71 -3.61 1.63
CA GLU A 40 -7.49 -2.80 1.59
C GLU A 40 -6.30 -3.57 2.21
N ALA A 41 -5.15 -3.54 1.54
CA ALA A 41 -3.94 -4.22 1.95
C ALA A 41 -2.69 -3.45 1.48
N PHE A 42 -1.55 -3.72 2.12
CA PHE A 42 -0.25 -3.27 1.63
C PHE A 42 0.24 -4.18 0.50
N GLY A 43 0.86 -3.57 -0.50
CA GLY A 43 1.53 -4.22 -1.61
C GLY A 43 2.84 -3.54 -1.96
N VAL A 44 3.50 -4.06 -2.99
CA VAL A 44 4.76 -3.53 -3.52
C VAL A 44 4.60 -3.17 -4.99
N VAL A 45 5.06 -1.99 -5.37
CA VAL A 45 5.06 -1.54 -6.76
C VAL A 45 6.11 -2.33 -7.57
N ILE A 46 5.67 -2.97 -8.65
CA ILE A 46 6.50 -3.82 -9.52
C ILE A 46 6.65 -3.25 -10.95
N GLY A 47 6.30 -1.98 -11.15
CA GLY A 47 6.27 -1.30 -12.44
C GLY A 47 5.05 -0.37 -12.51
N ALA A 48 4.24 -0.46 -13.55
CA ALA A 48 2.92 0.22 -13.62
C ALA A 48 1.81 -0.46 -12.78
N LYS A 49 2.16 -1.55 -12.08
CA LYS A 49 1.28 -2.37 -11.25
C LYS A 49 1.87 -2.54 -9.86
N ALA A 50 1.00 -2.88 -8.92
CA ALA A 50 1.36 -3.30 -7.58
C ALA A 50 0.99 -4.76 -7.35
N ALA A 51 1.85 -5.49 -6.65
CA ALA A 51 1.61 -6.87 -6.24
C ALA A 51 1.13 -6.92 -4.79
N PHE A 52 0.10 -7.71 -4.54
CA PHE A 52 -0.52 -7.92 -3.23
C PHE A 52 -0.59 -9.42 -2.95
N VAL A 53 -0.54 -9.79 -1.68
CA VAL A 53 -0.78 -11.17 -1.24
C VAL A 53 -2.25 -11.30 -0.87
N ALA A 54 -2.93 -12.27 -1.48
CA ALA A 54 -4.33 -12.62 -1.23
C ALA A 54 -4.48 -14.14 -1.06
N PRO A 55 -5.63 -14.65 -0.58
CA PRO A 55 -5.87 -16.09 -0.45
C PRO A 55 -5.62 -16.90 -1.74
N GLU A 56 -5.90 -16.30 -2.89
CA GLU A 56 -5.67 -16.85 -4.23
C GLU A 56 -4.21 -16.73 -4.73
N GLY A 57 -3.32 -16.14 -3.93
CA GLY A 57 -1.91 -15.95 -4.24
C GLY A 57 -1.52 -14.50 -4.51
N LEU A 58 -0.61 -14.28 -5.45
CA LEU A 58 -0.15 -12.94 -5.81
C LEU A 58 -1.11 -12.29 -6.82
N VAL A 59 -1.83 -11.27 -6.35
CA VAL A 59 -2.74 -10.47 -7.17
C VAL A 59 -2.03 -9.20 -7.63
N ARG A 60 -2.26 -8.78 -8.88
CA ARG A 60 -1.66 -7.58 -9.46
C ARG A 60 -2.73 -6.55 -9.79
N LEU A 61 -2.66 -5.40 -9.16
CA LEU A 61 -3.57 -4.28 -9.42
C LEU A 61 -2.85 -3.14 -10.13
N SER A 62 -3.60 -2.34 -10.88
CA SER A 62 -3.06 -1.10 -11.45
C SER A 62 -2.76 -0.11 -10.33
N ILE A 63 -1.65 0.61 -10.40
CA ILE A 63 -1.35 1.67 -9.41
C ILE A 63 -2.43 2.76 -9.45
N ALA A 64 -3.09 2.95 -10.60
CA ALA A 64 -4.17 3.90 -10.76
C ALA A 64 -5.41 3.59 -9.91
N THR A 65 -5.56 2.34 -9.43
CA THR A 65 -6.65 1.90 -8.55
C THR A 65 -6.25 1.84 -7.08
N CYS A 66 -5.00 2.17 -6.75
CA CYS A 66 -4.48 2.20 -5.39
C CYS A 66 -4.54 3.61 -4.81
N ARG A 67 -4.51 3.73 -3.48
CA ARG A 67 -4.88 4.96 -2.78
C ARG A 67 -3.66 5.75 -2.28
N LEU A 68 -2.75 5.10 -1.58
CA LEU A 68 -1.57 5.73 -0.96
C LEU A 68 -0.31 4.97 -1.33
N ALA A 69 0.83 5.66 -1.40
CA ALA A 69 2.12 5.03 -1.61
C ALA A 69 3.24 5.75 -0.85
N TRP A 70 4.30 5.03 -0.50
CA TRP A 70 5.47 5.55 0.21
C TRP A 70 6.75 5.20 -0.53
N ARG A 71 7.76 6.08 -0.45
CA ARG A 71 9.12 5.74 -0.87
C ARG A 71 9.77 4.87 0.20
N THR A 72 10.43 3.82 -0.25
CA THR A 72 11.23 2.89 0.55
C THR A 72 12.70 3.04 0.22
#